data_AF-A0A662XNT3-F1
#
_entry.id   AF-A0A662XNT3-F1
#
_cell.length_a   1.000
_cell.length_b   1.000
_cell.length_c   1.000
_cell.angle_alpha   90.00
_cell.angle_beta   90.00
_cell.angle_gamma   90.00
#
_symmetry.space_group_name_H-M   'P 1'
#
loop_
_entity.id
_entity.type
_entity.pdbx_description
1 polymer ?
#
loop_
_entity_poly.entity_id
_entity_poly.type
_entity_poly.pdbx_seq_one_letter_code
_entity_poly.pdbx_strand_id
1 'polypeptide(L)'
;MLSSQTICSAVLCGLAAATIAAAQPTYVYQFDAASAAGVDGSIQVKYASESSSTATITAALDFSSVDQTALATFDGNCTEAVTAYKWHIHVNWNSSLSSDSFKQCSKAATGNHYDPLYACGANSEYADSAQCKAKTTGYTCSPSNYTADPLVCEKGDLSGKFGSLNLGDNQEVAGEWTDMNYPLPSENTDTWSIVLHAVCGSQTPRIACAVGIKMEDEATQSPIHSGCYTHILAGVLAATGPTFVYNYDPAQAAGVAGAIRVHYPSPDSTVAHISVALDFSEVKQSAIRAFSSVCTEPVTAYEWHIHVRWSAPTRSADFGLCSFAATGNHYDPLFACGPDSEHAGSPECKLKTPSYDCNPAGYAVNPLSCEKGDLSGKFGDLVLDSDKKVTGMWVDEHYPLPSENSPEWSIVLHAVCGTNLPRISCAVGERK
;
A
#
# COMPACT_ATOMS: atom_id res chain seq x y z
N MET A 1 65.67 -40.38 -25.39
CA MET A 1 65.71 -38.99 -24.87
C MET A 1 64.34 -38.37 -25.15
N LEU A 2 63.91 -37.46 -24.28
CA LEU A 2 62.52 -37.21 -23.87
C LEU A 2 61.51 -36.90 -24.98
N SER A 3 60.28 -37.40 -24.77
CA SER A 3 59.05 -37.12 -25.52
C SER A 3 58.29 -35.98 -24.84
N SER A 4 57.94 -34.93 -25.57
CA SER A 4 57.11 -33.81 -25.09
C SER A 4 55.66 -34.25 -24.89
N GLN A 5 55.16 -34.14 -23.65
CA GLN A 5 53.73 -34.19 -23.35
C GLN A 5 53.23 -32.78 -23.04
N THR A 6 52.22 -32.36 -23.80
CA THR A 6 51.45 -31.12 -23.62
C THR A 6 50.50 -31.29 -22.43
N ILE A 7 50.65 -30.45 -21.40
CA ILE A 7 49.75 -30.40 -20.25
C ILE A 7 48.55 -29.52 -20.64
N CYS A 8 47.36 -30.11 -20.65
CA CYS A 8 46.10 -29.41 -20.80
C CYS A 8 45.58 -29.08 -19.38
N SER A 9 45.60 -27.80 -19.00
CA SER A 9 45.04 -27.34 -17.72
C SER A 9 43.52 -27.36 -17.78
N ALA A 10 42.90 -28.28 -17.02
CA ALA A 10 41.47 -28.27 -16.76
C ALA A 10 41.16 -27.17 -15.72
N VAL A 11 40.43 -26.14 -16.15
CA VAL A 11 39.83 -25.14 -15.27
C VAL A 11 38.63 -25.79 -14.58
N LEU A 12 38.73 -26.04 -13.27
CA LEU A 12 37.56 -26.37 -12.45
C LEU A 12 36.69 -25.12 -12.31
N CYS A 13 35.55 -25.10 -12.99
CA CYS A 13 34.45 -24.19 -12.68
C CYS A 13 33.83 -24.63 -11.34
N GLY A 14 34.12 -23.90 -10.27
CA GLY A 14 33.39 -24.04 -9.01
C GLY A 14 31.95 -23.59 -9.20
N LEU A 15 31.00 -24.51 -9.05
CA LEU A 15 29.58 -24.18 -8.89
C LEU A 15 29.40 -23.50 -7.53
N ALA A 16 29.25 -22.18 -7.54
CA ALA A 16 28.72 -21.45 -6.39
C ALA A 16 27.24 -21.85 -6.25
N ALA A 17 26.92 -22.61 -5.21
CA ALA A 17 25.54 -22.82 -4.81
C ALA A 17 24.98 -21.48 -4.35
N ALA A 18 24.11 -20.87 -5.17
CA ALA A 18 23.30 -19.75 -4.73
C ALA A 18 22.35 -20.27 -3.64
N THR A 19 22.63 -19.94 -2.38
CA THR A 19 21.66 -20.10 -1.30
C THR A 19 20.51 -19.15 -1.62
N ILE A 20 19.38 -19.72 -2.05
CA ILE A 20 18.12 -18.99 -2.15
C ILE A 20 17.82 -18.50 -0.73
N ALA A 21 17.93 -17.19 -0.50
CA ALA A 21 17.51 -16.61 0.76
C ALA A 21 16.00 -16.86 0.88
N ALA A 22 15.59 -17.58 1.93
CA ALA A 22 14.18 -17.76 2.20
C ALA A 22 13.54 -16.38 2.38
N ALA A 23 12.47 -16.16 1.62
CA ALA A 23 11.40 -15.22 1.88
C ALA A 23 11.18 -14.97 3.39
N GLN A 24 11.04 -13.70 3.78
CA GLN A 24 10.94 -13.27 5.16
C GLN A 24 9.53 -12.73 5.44
N PRO A 25 8.67 -13.48 6.15
CA PRO A 25 7.27 -13.09 6.29
C PRO A 25 7.16 -11.64 6.74
N THR A 26 6.28 -10.89 6.09
CA THR A 26 6.07 -9.49 6.40
C THR A 26 4.60 -9.26 6.66
N TYR A 27 4.25 -8.44 7.64
CA TYR A 27 2.88 -8.03 7.95
C TYR A 27 2.79 -6.51 7.99
N VAL A 28 1.65 -5.96 7.54
CA VAL A 28 1.38 -4.51 7.55
C VAL A 28 0.07 -4.26 8.28
N TYR A 29 0.10 -3.31 9.20
CA TYR A 29 -1.05 -2.76 9.92
C TYR A 29 -1.26 -1.33 9.44
N GLN A 30 -2.18 -1.14 8.50
CA GLN A 30 -2.46 0.17 7.90
C GLN A 30 -3.54 0.92 8.69
N PHE A 31 -3.25 2.16 9.06
CA PHE A 31 -4.20 3.12 9.60
C PHE A 31 -4.58 4.13 8.51
N ASP A 32 -5.88 4.36 8.32
CA ASP A 32 -6.41 5.36 7.40
C ASP A 32 -7.05 6.47 8.22
N ALA A 33 -6.60 7.72 8.05
CA ALA A 33 -7.09 8.85 8.85
C ALA A 33 -8.63 9.00 8.85
N ALA A 34 -9.31 8.62 7.75
CA ALA A 34 -10.75 8.73 7.63
C ALA A 34 -11.51 7.76 8.55
N SER A 35 -10.93 6.59 8.86
CA SER A 35 -11.55 5.57 9.72
C SER A 35 -10.87 5.38 11.08
N ALA A 36 -9.59 5.72 11.18
CA ALA A 36 -8.73 5.50 12.34
C ALA A 36 -8.56 6.75 13.23
N ALA A 37 -9.65 7.48 13.46
CA ALA A 37 -9.69 8.67 14.33
C ALA A 37 -8.66 9.76 13.95
N GLY A 38 -8.34 9.91 12.67
CA GLY A 38 -7.34 10.87 12.19
C GLY A 38 -5.89 10.38 12.26
N VAL A 39 -5.65 9.13 12.66
CA VAL A 39 -4.31 8.50 12.56
C VAL A 39 -4.13 7.97 11.14
N ASP A 40 -3.08 8.42 10.45
CA ASP A 40 -2.69 7.93 9.14
C ASP A 40 -1.36 7.17 9.19
N GLY A 41 -1.12 6.31 8.21
CA GLY A 41 0.17 5.62 8.04
C GLY A 41 0.11 4.15 8.48
N SER A 42 1.23 3.57 8.89
CA SER A 42 1.26 2.12 9.18
C SER A 42 2.34 1.68 10.17
N ILE A 43 2.18 0.44 10.62
CA ILE A 43 3.20 -0.35 11.30
C ILE A 43 3.50 -1.59 10.45
N GLN A 44 4.74 -1.77 10.04
CA GLN A 44 5.22 -2.95 9.33
C GLN A 44 6.00 -3.86 10.27
N VAL A 45 5.88 -5.16 10.07
CA VAL A 45 6.59 -6.18 10.83
C VAL A 45 7.24 -7.14 9.87
N LYS A 46 8.58 -7.16 9.83
CA LYS A 46 9.36 -8.06 9.00
C LYS A 46 10.06 -9.09 9.87
N TYR A 47 9.77 -10.36 9.64
CA TYR A 47 10.39 -11.46 10.37
C TYR A 47 11.83 -11.70 9.92
N ALA A 48 12.66 -12.22 10.82
CA ALA A 48 14.04 -12.62 10.48
C ALA A 48 14.13 -14.03 9.85
N SER A 49 13.09 -14.86 10.03
CA SER A 49 12.82 -16.11 9.27
C SER A 49 11.37 -16.55 9.47
N GLU A 50 10.88 -17.48 8.65
CA GLU A 50 9.53 -18.08 8.79
C GLU A 50 9.24 -18.73 10.15
N SER A 51 10.28 -19.05 10.92
CA SER A 51 10.18 -19.66 12.25
C SER A 51 10.78 -18.79 13.35
N SER A 52 11.12 -17.53 13.07
CA SER A 52 11.77 -16.64 14.02
C SER A 52 10.75 -15.88 14.85
N SER A 53 10.98 -15.77 16.17
CA SER A 53 10.32 -14.77 17.02
C SER A 53 11.00 -13.40 16.94
N THR A 54 12.12 -13.30 16.22
CA THR A 54 12.78 -12.04 15.95
C THR A 54 12.13 -11.37 14.75
N ALA A 55 11.60 -10.17 14.96
CA ALA A 55 11.04 -9.33 13.92
C ALA A 55 11.53 -7.88 14.04
N THR A 56 11.73 -7.23 12.91
CA THR A 56 11.92 -5.78 12.81
C THR A 56 10.55 -5.14 12.65
N ILE A 57 10.23 -4.20 13.53
CA ILE A 57 8.98 -3.44 13.54
C ILE A 57 9.32 -2.02 13.09
N THR A 58 8.67 -1.53 12.06
CA THR A 58 8.84 -0.15 11.55
C THR A 58 7.50 0.56 11.62
N ALA A 59 7.42 1.67 12.37
CA ALA A 59 6.25 2.52 12.43
C ALA A 59 6.51 3.82 11.66
N ALA A 60 5.52 4.26 10.88
CA ALA A 60 5.44 5.59 10.29
C ALA A 60 3.98 6.03 10.37
N LEU A 61 3.66 6.83 11.38
CA LEU A 61 2.29 7.23 11.72
C LEU A 61 2.20 8.76 11.83
N ASP A 62 1.12 9.32 11.33
CA ASP A 62 0.78 10.74 11.44
C ASP A 62 -0.48 10.90 12.29
N PHE A 63 -0.37 11.68 13.37
CA PHE A 63 -1.48 11.99 14.28
C PHE A 63 -1.97 13.43 14.13
N SER A 64 -1.46 14.19 13.16
CA SER A 64 -1.78 15.62 12.96
C SER A 64 -3.26 15.89 12.69
N SER A 65 -4.00 14.88 12.22
CA SER A 65 -5.43 14.95 11.95
C SER A 65 -6.29 14.38 13.08
N VAL A 66 -5.71 13.98 14.22
CA VAL A 66 -6.47 13.51 15.38
C VAL A 66 -7.23 14.66 16.02
N ASP A 67 -8.56 14.56 16.04
CA ASP A 67 -9.42 15.56 16.65
C ASP A 67 -9.44 15.40 18.18
N GLN A 68 -8.72 16.27 18.87
CA GLN A 68 -8.66 16.32 20.33
C GLN A 68 -10.03 16.52 20.99
N THR A 69 -10.96 17.23 20.33
CA THR A 69 -12.32 17.45 20.85
C THR A 69 -13.14 16.17 20.76
N ALA A 70 -13.03 15.45 19.63
CA ALA A 70 -13.66 14.14 19.47
C ALA A 70 -13.11 13.14 20.50
N LEU A 71 -11.80 13.16 20.74
CA LEU A 71 -11.16 12.31 21.73
C LEU A 71 -11.63 12.61 23.16
N ALA A 72 -11.66 13.89 23.56
CA ALA A 72 -12.18 14.31 24.87
C ALA A 72 -13.68 13.96 25.04
N THR A 73 -14.44 13.98 23.95
CA THR A 73 -15.86 13.57 23.94
C THR A 73 -16.01 12.06 24.10
N PHE A 74 -15.13 11.27 23.46
CA PHE A 74 -15.12 9.82 23.58
C PHE A 74 -14.70 9.36 24.97
N ASP A 75 -13.64 9.96 25.52
CA ASP A 75 -13.15 9.70 26.85
C ASP A 75 -12.88 11.02 27.58
N GLY A 76 -13.71 11.31 28.59
CA GLY A 76 -13.64 12.55 29.37
C GLY A 76 -12.36 12.73 30.19
N ASN A 77 -11.46 11.75 30.21
CA ASN A 77 -10.12 11.89 30.80
C ASN A 77 -9.10 12.49 29.81
N CYS A 78 -9.41 12.52 28.52
CA CYS A 78 -8.55 13.05 27.46
C CYS A 78 -8.78 14.55 27.20
N THR A 79 -8.77 15.37 28.25
CA THR A 79 -9.03 16.81 28.14
C THR A 79 -7.81 17.63 27.71
N GLU A 80 -6.61 17.08 27.87
CA GLU A 80 -5.36 17.70 27.48
C GLU A 80 -4.84 17.10 26.16
N ALA A 81 -3.98 17.85 25.47
CA ALA A 81 -3.36 17.40 24.22
C ALA A 81 -2.62 16.08 24.44
N VAL A 82 -2.97 15.07 23.64
CA VAL A 82 -2.32 13.76 23.73
C VAL A 82 -0.99 13.80 22.99
N THR A 83 0.07 13.49 23.72
CA THR A 83 1.45 13.55 23.21
C THR A 83 2.11 12.18 23.11
N ALA A 84 1.43 11.12 23.56
CA ALA A 84 1.94 9.76 23.52
C ALA A 84 0.82 8.74 23.33
N TYR A 85 1.14 7.65 22.65
CA TYR A 85 0.25 6.53 22.42
C TYR A 85 0.88 5.22 22.87
N LYS A 86 0.12 4.42 23.61
CA LYS A 86 0.48 3.00 23.78
C LYS A 86 -0.05 2.21 22.59
N TRP A 87 0.58 1.10 22.33
CA TRP A 87 0.39 0.24 21.17
C TRP A 87 0.64 -1.21 21.60
N HIS A 88 -0.27 -2.09 21.22
CA HIS A 88 -0.26 -3.50 21.60
C HIS A 88 -0.86 -4.36 20.48
N ILE A 89 -0.47 -5.64 20.44
CA ILE A 89 -1.09 -6.66 19.60
C ILE A 89 -2.30 -7.23 20.33
N HIS A 90 -3.42 -7.25 19.64
CA HIS A 90 -4.72 -7.69 20.11
C HIS A 90 -5.21 -8.89 19.28
N VAL A 91 -5.92 -9.81 19.95
CA VAL A 91 -6.20 -11.15 19.40
C VAL A 91 -7.47 -11.25 18.55
N ASN A 92 -8.19 -10.15 18.34
CA ASN A 92 -9.44 -10.16 17.58
C ASN A 92 -9.57 -8.93 16.65
N TRP A 93 -10.45 -9.08 15.65
CA TRP A 93 -10.86 -8.04 14.72
C TRP A 93 -12.30 -8.29 14.31
N ASN A 94 -13.14 -7.26 14.35
CA ASN A 94 -14.57 -7.37 14.06
C ASN A 94 -15.08 -6.22 13.17
N SER A 95 -14.18 -5.58 12.42
CA SER A 95 -14.53 -4.55 11.44
C SER A 95 -14.43 -5.13 10.03
N SER A 96 -15.21 -4.58 9.11
CA SER A 96 -15.06 -4.84 7.66
C SER A 96 -14.01 -3.94 7.01
N LEU A 97 -13.48 -2.97 7.76
CA LEU A 97 -12.42 -2.07 7.32
C LEU A 97 -11.04 -2.66 7.69
N SER A 98 -9.99 -2.12 7.08
CA SER A 98 -8.60 -2.42 7.46
C SER A 98 -8.15 -1.68 8.72
N SER A 99 -8.77 -0.54 9.02
CA SER A 99 -8.62 0.20 10.28
C SER A 99 -9.91 0.83 10.75
N ASP A 100 -10.01 1.08 12.05
CA ASP A 100 -11.21 1.60 12.69
C ASP A 100 -10.86 2.45 13.92
N SER A 101 -11.88 3.00 14.58
CA SER A 101 -11.70 3.92 15.70
C SER A 101 -12.64 3.70 16.88
N PHE A 102 -12.22 4.21 18.03
CA PHE A 102 -13.03 4.36 19.24
C PHE A 102 -13.75 3.07 19.66
N LYS A 103 -15.09 3.04 19.58
CA LYS A 103 -15.92 1.88 19.96
C LYS A 103 -15.61 0.64 19.14
N GLN A 104 -15.22 0.81 17.88
CA GLN A 104 -14.86 -0.30 17.01
C GLN A 104 -13.46 -0.86 17.31
N CYS A 105 -12.67 -0.15 18.11
CA CYS A 105 -11.43 -0.66 18.69
C CYS A 105 -11.62 -1.22 20.11
N SER A 106 -12.85 -1.30 20.63
CA SER A 106 -13.12 -1.73 22.01
C SER A 106 -12.66 -3.17 22.30
N LYS A 107 -12.59 -3.53 23.59
CA LYS A 107 -12.30 -4.92 24.02
C LYS A 107 -13.22 -5.96 23.38
N ALA A 108 -14.48 -5.63 23.12
CA ALA A 108 -15.39 -6.55 22.46
C ALA A 108 -15.01 -6.80 20.99
N ALA A 109 -14.48 -5.78 20.30
CA ALA A 109 -14.12 -5.86 18.89
C ALA A 109 -12.71 -6.43 18.67
N THR A 110 -11.73 -5.97 19.47
CA THR A 110 -10.32 -6.34 19.27
C THR A 110 -9.78 -7.32 20.31
N GLY A 111 -10.55 -7.63 21.34
CA GLY A 111 -10.12 -8.55 22.38
C GLY A 111 -9.07 -7.96 23.31
N ASN A 112 -8.32 -8.84 23.96
CA ASN A 112 -7.25 -8.55 24.91
C ASN A 112 -5.86 -8.69 24.24
N HIS A 113 -4.79 -8.39 24.97
CA HIS A 113 -3.42 -8.49 24.48
C HIS A 113 -3.03 -9.95 24.22
N TYR A 114 -2.27 -10.18 23.15
CA TYR A 114 -1.74 -11.50 22.85
C TYR A 114 -0.65 -11.92 23.86
N ASP A 115 -0.87 -13.05 24.55
CA ASP A 115 -0.03 -13.51 25.66
C ASP A 115 0.01 -15.05 25.76
N PRO A 116 0.49 -15.76 24.73
CA PRO A 116 0.50 -17.22 24.71
C PRO A 116 1.41 -17.84 25.78
N LEU A 117 2.33 -17.05 26.35
CA LEU A 117 3.31 -17.49 27.33
C LEU A 117 2.93 -17.17 28.77
N TYR A 118 1.75 -16.58 29.00
CA TYR A 118 1.25 -16.25 30.35
C TYR A 118 2.24 -15.38 31.14
N ALA A 119 2.74 -14.32 30.50
CA ALA A 119 3.41 -13.22 31.20
C ALA A 119 2.41 -12.46 32.09
N CYS A 120 1.12 -12.48 31.70
CA CYS A 120 -0.03 -12.15 32.54
C CYS A 120 -0.13 -10.70 32.99
N GLY A 121 0.10 -9.74 32.11
CA GLY A 121 -0.29 -8.36 32.34
C GLY A 121 -1.80 -8.19 32.54
N ALA A 122 -2.21 -7.00 32.96
CA ALA A 122 -3.60 -6.72 33.33
C ALA A 122 -4.60 -6.92 32.17
N ASN A 123 -4.13 -6.84 30.94
CA ASN A 123 -4.92 -6.97 29.72
C ASN A 123 -4.60 -8.23 28.92
N SER A 124 -3.88 -9.20 29.48
CA SER A 124 -3.63 -10.51 28.88
C SER A 124 -4.93 -11.15 28.37
N GLU A 125 -4.89 -11.84 27.23
CA GLU A 125 -5.99 -12.69 26.76
C GLU A 125 -6.39 -13.75 27.79
N TYR A 126 -5.48 -14.10 28.69
CA TYR A 126 -5.71 -15.04 29.79
C TYR A 126 -5.90 -14.36 31.15
N ALA A 127 -6.13 -13.04 31.22
CA ALA A 127 -6.23 -12.29 32.48
C ALA A 127 -7.25 -12.88 33.48
N ASP A 128 -8.33 -13.49 32.99
CA ASP A 128 -9.36 -14.12 33.84
C ASP A 128 -9.03 -15.56 34.28
N SER A 129 -7.98 -16.16 33.71
CA SER A 129 -7.51 -17.50 34.10
C SER A 129 -6.93 -17.49 35.51
N ALA A 130 -7.03 -18.63 36.21
CA ALA A 130 -6.40 -18.79 37.52
C ALA A 130 -4.87 -18.58 37.47
N GLN A 131 -4.25 -18.95 36.34
CA GLN A 131 -2.82 -18.78 36.09
C GLN A 131 -2.40 -17.31 36.05
N CYS A 132 -3.15 -16.44 35.36
CA CYS A 132 -2.82 -15.02 35.32
C CYS A 132 -3.27 -14.23 36.53
N LYS A 133 -4.42 -14.55 37.13
CA LYS A 133 -4.88 -13.88 38.36
C LYS A 133 -3.82 -13.87 39.48
N ALA A 134 -3.03 -14.94 39.59
CA ALA A 134 -1.95 -15.03 40.57
C ALA A 134 -0.68 -14.24 40.19
N LYS A 135 -0.48 -13.93 38.91
CA LYS A 135 0.74 -13.29 38.38
C LYS A 135 0.59 -11.80 38.06
N THR A 136 -0.63 -11.33 37.78
CA THR A 136 -0.87 -9.98 37.24
C THR A 136 -0.31 -8.86 38.11
N THR A 137 -0.36 -8.97 39.43
CA THR A 137 0.21 -7.96 40.34
C THR A 137 1.74 -7.88 40.27
N GLY A 138 2.41 -8.92 39.77
CA GLY A 138 3.86 -9.00 39.59
C GLY A 138 4.32 -8.73 38.15
N TYR A 139 3.41 -8.36 37.24
CA TYR A 139 3.78 -8.03 35.88
C TYR A 139 4.58 -6.72 35.86
N THR A 140 5.82 -6.80 35.37
CA THR A 140 6.79 -5.69 35.42
C THR A 140 7.43 -5.42 34.06
N CYS A 141 6.73 -5.70 32.97
CA CYS A 141 7.25 -5.40 31.63
C CYS A 141 7.59 -3.91 31.50
N SER A 142 8.82 -3.67 31.03
CA SER A 142 9.39 -2.35 30.75
C SER A 142 10.55 -2.54 29.78
N PRO A 143 11.02 -1.49 29.07
CA PRO A 143 12.12 -1.67 28.12
C PRO A 143 13.40 -2.22 28.77
N SER A 144 13.68 -1.83 30.02
CA SER A 144 14.82 -2.34 30.78
C SER A 144 14.66 -3.83 31.13
N ASN A 145 13.46 -4.22 31.57
CA ASN A 145 13.20 -5.61 31.97
C ASN A 145 13.12 -6.53 30.75
N TYR A 146 12.53 -6.07 29.64
CA TYR A 146 12.51 -6.76 28.37
C TYR A 146 13.92 -6.99 27.80
N THR A 147 14.79 -5.99 27.88
CA THR A 147 16.20 -6.12 27.45
C THR A 147 16.95 -7.16 28.29
N ALA A 148 16.63 -7.27 29.59
CA ALA A 148 17.24 -8.25 30.47
C ALA A 148 16.66 -9.66 30.28
N ASP A 149 15.35 -9.77 30.09
CA ASP A 149 14.63 -11.02 29.87
C ASP A 149 13.36 -10.76 29.03
N PRO A 150 13.36 -11.11 27.73
CA PRO A 150 12.20 -10.89 26.84
C PRO A 150 10.91 -11.60 27.27
N LEU A 151 10.98 -12.64 28.11
CA LEU A 151 9.84 -13.45 28.52
C LEU A 151 9.03 -12.83 29.68
N VAL A 152 9.53 -11.74 30.29
CA VAL A 152 8.80 -11.00 31.33
C VAL A 152 7.63 -10.18 30.77
N CYS A 153 7.61 -10.00 29.46
CA CYS A 153 6.60 -9.24 28.74
C CYS A 153 5.63 -10.16 28.01
N GLU A 154 4.37 -9.76 27.94
CA GLU A 154 3.42 -10.34 26.99
C GLU A 154 3.99 -10.17 25.58
N LYS A 155 3.83 -11.17 24.70
CA LYS A 155 4.31 -11.04 23.32
C LYS A 155 3.66 -9.84 22.61
N GLY A 156 2.40 -9.54 22.93
CA GLY A 156 1.66 -8.40 22.39
C GLY A 156 1.91 -7.04 23.07
N ASP A 157 2.65 -6.96 24.18
CA ASP A 157 2.85 -5.69 24.90
C ASP A 157 4.02 -4.85 24.33
N LEU A 158 3.84 -4.33 23.12
CA LEU A 158 4.88 -3.56 22.42
C LEU A 158 5.26 -2.29 23.17
N SER A 159 4.31 -1.65 23.86
CA SER A 159 4.60 -0.48 24.71
C SER A 159 5.43 -0.80 25.93
N GLY A 160 5.16 -1.93 26.58
CA GLY A 160 5.99 -2.41 27.68
C GLY A 160 7.42 -2.72 27.21
N LYS A 161 7.58 -3.27 26.00
CA LYS A 161 8.89 -3.61 25.42
C LYS A 161 9.69 -2.40 24.93
N PHE A 162 9.05 -1.46 24.25
CA PHE A 162 9.74 -0.40 23.49
C PHE A 162 9.39 1.02 23.95
N GLY A 163 8.44 1.15 24.88
CA GLY A 163 7.88 2.44 25.30
C GLY A 163 6.69 2.87 24.44
N SER A 164 6.05 3.95 24.87
CA SER A 164 4.99 4.60 24.10
C SER A 164 5.54 5.24 22.82
N LEU A 165 4.68 5.34 21.80
CA LEU A 165 4.89 6.17 20.62
C LEU A 165 4.71 7.63 21.03
N ASN A 166 5.82 8.36 21.22
CA ASN A 166 5.80 9.77 21.59
C ASN A 166 5.77 10.64 20.33
N LEU A 167 4.83 11.58 20.27
CA LEU A 167 4.67 12.47 19.11
C LEU A 167 5.84 13.44 19.00
N GLY A 168 6.35 13.61 17.77
CA GLY A 168 7.24 14.72 17.42
C GLY A 168 6.52 16.07 17.33
N ASP A 169 7.27 17.14 17.05
CA ASP A 169 6.72 18.50 16.92
C ASP A 169 5.67 18.62 15.80
N ASN A 170 5.74 17.75 14.79
CA ASN A 170 4.79 17.64 13.67
C ASN A 170 3.65 16.65 13.94
N GLN A 171 3.52 16.11 15.15
CA GLN A 171 2.55 15.06 15.50
C GLN A 171 2.75 13.73 14.74
N GLU A 172 3.95 13.50 14.20
CA GLU A 172 4.30 12.23 13.56
C GLU A 172 5.13 11.35 14.50
N VAL A 173 5.09 10.05 14.23
CA VAL A 173 5.95 9.04 14.84
C VAL A 173 6.59 8.22 13.74
N ALA A 174 7.93 8.25 13.69
CA ALA A 174 8.73 7.34 12.90
C ALA A 174 9.68 6.57 13.83
N GLY A 175 9.70 5.24 13.71
CA GLY A 175 10.56 4.42 14.56
C GLY A 175 10.81 3.03 14.00
N GLU A 176 11.93 2.45 14.38
CA GLU A 176 12.30 1.08 14.06
C GLU A 176 12.77 0.38 15.34
N TRP A 177 12.26 -0.82 15.58
CA TRP A 177 12.60 -1.66 16.73
C TRP A 177 12.84 -3.09 16.29
N THR A 178 13.70 -3.80 17.01
CA THR A 178 13.86 -5.25 16.85
C THR A 178 13.27 -5.95 18.07
N ASP A 179 12.22 -6.72 17.86
CA ASP A 179 11.60 -7.54 18.89
C ASP A 179 12.08 -8.98 18.75
N MET A 180 12.86 -9.47 19.71
CA MET A 180 13.36 -10.85 19.73
C MET A 180 12.34 -11.87 20.25
N ASN A 181 11.23 -11.39 20.82
CA ASN A 181 10.13 -12.17 21.37
C ASN A 181 8.79 -11.66 20.79
N TYR A 182 8.78 -11.37 19.49
CA TYR A 182 7.58 -11.12 18.73
C TYR A 182 6.82 -12.45 18.53
N PRO A 183 5.49 -12.43 18.37
CA PRO A 183 4.76 -13.62 17.94
C PRO A 183 5.37 -14.26 16.70
N LEU A 184 5.41 -15.59 16.61
CA LEU A 184 5.90 -16.32 15.44
C LEU A 184 4.99 -16.06 14.23
N PRO A 185 5.52 -16.19 13.00
CA PRO A 185 4.69 -16.12 11.79
C PRO A 185 3.52 -17.11 11.83
N SER A 186 3.73 -18.30 12.38
CA SER A 186 2.71 -19.35 12.53
C SER A 186 1.69 -19.10 13.65
N GLU A 187 1.94 -18.13 14.53
CA GLU A 187 1.00 -17.73 15.57
C GLU A 187 -0.01 -16.68 15.06
N ASN A 188 0.32 -15.93 13.99
CA ASN A 188 -0.55 -14.89 13.43
C ASN A 188 -1.88 -15.46 12.92
N THR A 189 -2.92 -14.64 13.02
CA THR A 189 -4.26 -14.93 12.48
C THR A 189 -4.75 -13.73 11.67
N ASP A 190 -5.73 -13.94 10.81
CA ASP A 190 -6.43 -12.89 10.05
C ASP A 190 -7.26 -11.94 10.93
N THR A 191 -7.41 -12.25 12.22
CA THR A 191 -8.08 -11.41 13.19
C THR A 191 -7.13 -10.65 14.12
N TRP A 192 -5.82 -10.76 13.96
CA TRP A 192 -4.92 -9.98 14.81
C TRP A 192 -4.88 -8.52 14.41
N SER A 193 -4.87 -7.65 15.42
CA SER A 193 -4.86 -6.21 15.23
C SER A 193 -3.80 -5.53 16.10
N ILE A 194 -3.30 -4.38 15.64
CA ILE A 194 -2.61 -3.44 16.52
C ILE A 194 -3.60 -2.38 16.95
N VAL A 195 -3.69 -2.13 18.26
CA VAL A 195 -4.54 -1.08 18.84
C VAL A 195 -3.66 0.02 19.42
N LEU A 196 -3.97 1.26 19.05
CA LEU A 196 -3.37 2.48 19.58
C LEU A 196 -4.25 3.05 20.69
N HIS A 197 -3.63 3.38 21.80
CA HIS A 197 -4.25 3.93 22.99
C HIS A 197 -3.70 5.32 23.28
N ALA A 198 -4.57 6.32 23.32
CA ALA A 198 -4.17 7.66 23.73
C ALA A 198 -3.75 7.69 25.20
N VAL A 199 -2.61 8.28 25.54
CA VAL A 199 -2.19 8.42 26.95
C VAL A 199 -2.81 9.69 27.53
N CYS A 200 -3.88 9.51 28.32
CA CYS A 200 -4.66 10.58 28.93
C CYS A 200 -4.52 10.52 30.46
N GLY A 201 -3.39 11.02 30.96
CA GLY A 201 -2.99 10.85 32.36
C GLY A 201 -2.75 9.38 32.70
N SER A 202 -3.55 8.82 33.60
CA SER A 202 -3.50 7.38 33.94
C SER A 202 -4.40 6.52 33.05
N GLN A 203 -5.26 7.13 32.23
CA GLN A 203 -6.17 6.42 31.34
C GLN A 203 -5.55 6.22 29.97
N THR A 204 -5.88 5.10 29.34
CA THR A 204 -5.37 4.71 28.01
C THR A 204 -6.49 4.18 27.10
N PRO A 205 -7.47 5.02 26.73
CA PRO A 205 -8.57 4.60 25.86
C PRO A 205 -8.06 4.15 24.49
N ARG A 206 -8.73 3.16 23.91
CA ARG A 206 -8.45 2.64 22.56
C ARG A 206 -9.05 3.61 21.53
N ILE A 207 -8.21 4.23 20.71
CA ILE A 207 -8.66 5.32 19.81
C ILE A 207 -8.62 4.92 18.34
N ALA A 208 -7.65 4.11 17.95
CA ALA A 208 -7.44 3.65 16.58
C ALA A 208 -6.93 2.21 16.60
N CYS A 209 -7.26 1.44 15.58
CA CYS A 209 -6.83 0.06 15.46
C CYS A 209 -6.77 -0.37 13.99
N ALA A 210 -5.91 -1.32 13.68
CA ALA A 210 -5.74 -1.85 12.33
C ALA A 210 -5.51 -3.37 12.37
N VAL A 211 -6.06 -4.09 11.39
CA VAL A 211 -5.84 -5.53 11.21
C VAL A 211 -4.51 -5.78 10.49
N GLY A 212 -3.82 -6.87 10.84
CA GLY A 212 -2.57 -7.27 10.19
C GLY A 212 -2.81 -7.98 8.88
N ILE A 213 -2.22 -7.47 7.79
CA ILE A 213 -2.26 -8.09 6.47
C ILE A 213 -0.89 -8.72 6.19
N LYS A 214 -0.86 -10.01 5.90
CA LYS A 214 0.38 -10.70 5.49
C LYS A 214 0.75 -10.28 4.07
N MET A 215 1.98 -9.82 3.90
CA MET A 215 2.61 -9.59 2.61
C MET A 215 3.26 -10.89 2.16
N GLU A 216 2.96 -11.33 0.95
CA GLU A 216 3.63 -12.50 0.36
C GLU A 216 5.03 -12.10 -0.11
N ASP A 217 6.03 -12.90 0.24
CA ASP A 217 7.40 -12.72 -0.23
C ASP A 217 7.58 -13.28 -1.64
N GLU A 218 8.35 -12.56 -2.46
CA GLU A 218 8.89 -13.06 -3.72
C GLU A 218 9.95 -14.17 -3.50
N ALA A 219 9.54 -15.44 -3.61
CA ALA A 219 10.47 -16.55 -3.84
C ALA A 219 9.81 -17.68 -4.67
N THR A 220 10.22 -17.77 -5.94
CA THR A 220 10.05 -18.89 -6.90
C THR A 220 8.61 -19.36 -7.24
N GLN A 221 8.15 -18.91 -8.41
CA GLN A 221 7.15 -19.52 -9.31
C GLN A 221 5.73 -19.82 -8.73
N SER A 222 4.80 -18.98 -9.20
CA SER A 222 3.33 -19.10 -9.34
C SER A 222 2.72 -20.51 -9.51
N PRO A 223 1.37 -20.70 -9.44
CA PRO A 223 0.30 -19.71 -9.19
C PRO A 223 -0.77 -20.19 -8.18
N ILE A 224 -1.51 -19.27 -7.54
CA ILE A 224 -2.99 -19.19 -7.59
C ILE A 224 -3.58 -18.13 -6.64
N HIS A 225 -4.29 -17.18 -7.26
CA HIS A 225 -5.53 -16.56 -6.81
C HIS A 225 -5.54 -15.68 -5.53
N SER A 226 -6.01 -14.45 -5.80
CA SER A 226 -7.10 -13.79 -5.06
C SER A 226 -6.68 -12.73 -4.04
N GLY A 227 -6.47 -11.53 -4.57
CA GLY A 227 -7.42 -10.45 -4.29
C GLY A 227 -7.01 -9.44 -3.22
N CYS A 228 -7.12 -8.18 -3.65
CA CYS A 228 -7.61 -7.06 -2.85
C CYS A 228 -6.66 -6.35 -1.87
N TYR A 229 -6.37 -5.11 -2.29
CA TYR A 229 -6.42 -3.89 -1.47
C TYR A 229 -5.21 -3.56 -0.57
N THR A 230 -4.34 -2.76 -1.18
CA THR A 230 -4.07 -1.37 -0.75
C THR A 230 -3.46 -1.06 0.63
N HIS A 231 -2.17 -0.69 0.64
CA HIS A 231 -1.51 0.53 1.22
C HIS A 231 -0.10 0.17 1.69
N ILE A 232 0.91 0.51 0.87
CA ILE A 232 2.26 0.83 1.33
C ILE A 232 2.47 2.29 0.94
N LEU A 233 2.27 3.15 1.94
CA LEU A 233 3.36 3.77 2.69
C LEU A 233 4.19 4.70 1.83
N ALA A 234 4.12 5.99 2.17
CA ALA A 234 5.36 6.73 2.37
C ALA A 234 5.71 6.59 3.86
N GLY A 235 6.57 5.62 4.17
CA GLY A 235 7.28 5.64 5.43
C GLY A 235 8.33 6.74 5.39
N VAL A 236 8.37 7.60 6.41
CA VAL A 236 9.57 8.36 6.74
C VAL A 236 10.61 7.39 7.33
N LEU A 237 11.20 6.58 6.44
CA LEU A 237 12.65 6.48 6.29
C LEU A 237 12.92 7.22 4.99
N ALA A 238 12.85 8.56 5.02
CA ALA A 238 12.97 9.47 3.86
C ALA A 238 12.87 8.73 2.51
N ALA A 239 11.66 8.46 2.02
CA ALA A 239 11.42 7.59 0.86
C ALA A 239 12.41 7.93 -0.27
N THR A 240 13.44 7.11 -0.44
CA THR A 240 14.57 7.44 -1.33
C THR A 240 14.27 7.10 -2.80
N GLY A 241 13.18 6.38 -3.04
CA GLY A 241 12.70 6.06 -4.37
C GLY A 241 11.84 7.19 -4.98
N PRO A 242 11.89 7.36 -6.31
CA PRO A 242 11.20 8.45 -6.99
C PRO A 242 9.68 8.31 -6.87
N THR A 243 8.99 9.45 -6.79
CA THR A 243 7.53 9.51 -6.86
C THR A 243 7.11 10.38 -8.02
N PHE A 244 6.15 9.93 -8.82
CA PHE A 244 5.55 10.71 -9.89
C PHE A 244 4.09 11.01 -9.54
N VAL A 245 3.66 12.24 -9.75
CA VAL A 245 2.29 12.69 -9.43
C VAL A 245 1.65 13.31 -10.67
N TYR A 246 0.49 12.78 -11.04
CA TYR A 246 -0.37 13.25 -12.12
C TYR A 246 -1.56 13.97 -11.48
N ASN A 247 -1.52 15.29 -11.44
CA ASN A 247 -2.55 16.11 -10.79
C ASN A 247 -3.61 16.53 -11.80
N TYR A 248 -4.88 16.29 -11.46
CA TYR A 248 -6.06 16.72 -12.21
C TYR A 248 -6.65 17.95 -11.52
N ASP A 249 -6.55 19.11 -12.16
CA ASP A 249 -7.16 20.36 -11.70
C ASP A 249 -8.58 20.45 -12.29
N PRO A 250 -9.65 20.48 -11.49
CA PRO A 250 -11.01 20.46 -12.00
C PRO A 250 -11.32 21.64 -12.95
N ALA A 251 -10.61 22.76 -12.82
CA ALA A 251 -10.76 23.90 -13.73
C ALA A 251 -10.20 23.64 -15.14
N GLN A 252 -9.32 22.66 -15.30
CA GLN A 252 -8.60 22.33 -16.54
C GLN A 252 -8.85 20.90 -17.03
N ALA A 253 -9.34 20.03 -16.16
CA ALA A 253 -9.40 18.58 -16.33
C ALA A 253 -10.85 18.06 -16.43
N ALA A 254 -11.73 18.80 -17.12
CA ALA A 254 -13.15 18.49 -17.29
C ALA A 254 -13.97 18.37 -16.00
N GLY A 255 -13.53 19.00 -14.90
CA GLY A 255 -14.14 18.84 -13.57
C GLY A 255 -13.64 17.62 -12.78
N VAL A 256 -12.63 16.90 -13.28
CA VAL A 256 -11.94 15.87 -12.49
C VAL A 256 -10.96 16.56 -11.53
N ALA A 257 -11.09 16.29 -10.24
CA ALA A 257 -10.17 16.78 -9.22
C ALA A 257 -9.38 15.64 -8.58
N GLY A 258 -8.13 15.89 -8.20
CA GLY A 258 -7.33 14.96 -7.40
C GLY A 258 -6.05 14.54 -8.09
N ALA A 259 -5.54 13.34 -7.76
CA ALA A 259 -4.27 12.88 -8.29
C ALA A 259 -4.17 11.37 -8.43
N ILE A 260 -3.32 10.96 -9.38
CA ILE A 260 -2.74 9.62 -9.46
C ILE A 260 -1.26 9.74 -9.06
N ARG A 261 -0.81 8.94 -8.11
CA ARG A 261 0.57 8.93 -7.62
C ARG A 261 1.19 7.58 -7.90
N VAL A 262 2.43 7.59 -8.36
CA VAL A 262 3.21 6.39 -8.66
C VAL A 262 4.48 6.47 -7.85
N HIS A 263 4.58 5.62 -6.83
CA HIS A 263 5.74 5.53 -5.96
C HIS A 263 6.56 4.29 -6.30
N TYR A 264 7.88 4.44 -6.36
CA TYR A 264 8.80 3.33 -6.55
C TYR A 264 9.58 3.10 -5.27
N PRO A 265 9.74 1.84 -4.82
CA PRO A 265 10.59 1.52 -3.67
C PRO A 265 12.06 1.94 -3.85
N SER A 266 12.54 1.98 -5.10
CA SER A 266 13.90 2.42 -5.45
C SER A 266 13.95 2.97 -6.89
N PRO A 267 15.01 3.71 -7.28
CA PRO A 267 15.15 4.27 -8.63
C PRO A 267 15.20 3.25 -9.77
N ASP A 268 15.55 1.99 -9.48
CA ASP A 268 15.68 0.91 -10.46
C ASP A 268 14.56 -0.14 -10.33
N SER A 269 13.54 0.12 -9.50
CA SER A 269 12.43 -0.80 -9.26
C SER A 269 11.54 -0.91 -10.50
N THR A 270 11.29 -2.14 -10.95
CA THR A 270 10.22 -2.47 -11.92
C THR A 270 8.84 -2.48 -11.29
N VAL A 271 8.79 -2.56 -9.96
CA VAL A 271 7.57 -2.51 -9.17
C VAL A 271 7.22 -1.06 -8.85
N ALA A 272 5.98 -0.67 -9.13
CA ALA A 272 5.43 0.61 -8.76
C ALA A 272 4.15 0.46 -7.93
N HIS A 273 4.02 1.29 -6.89
CA HIS A 273 2.81 1.44 -6.09
C HIS A 273 2.01 2.62 -6.65
N ILE A 274 0.85 2.34 -7.22
CA ILE A 274 -0.01 3.34 -7.87
C ILE A 274 -1.15 3.67 -6.93
N SER A 275 -1.29 4.90 -6.46
CA SER A 275 -2.47 5.37 -5.73
C SER A 275 -3.31 6.35 -6.53
N VAL A 276 -4.62 6.13 -6.54
CA VAL A 276 -5.61 6.98 -7.20
C VAL A 276 -6.53 7.55 -6.14
N ALA A 277 -6.70 8.87 -6.16
CA ALA A 277 -7.73 9.57 -5.41
C ALA A 277 -8.29 10.67 -6.32
N LEU A 278 -9.40 10.38 -6.97
CA LEU A 278 -10.04 11.24 -7.97
C LEU A 278 -11.50 11.50 -7.61
N ASP A 279 -11.95 12.72 -7.84
CA ASP A 279 -13.32 13.19 -7.63
C ASP A 279 -13.89 13.68 -8.96
N PHE A 280 -14.98 13.03 -9.40
CA PHE A 280 -15.69 13.33 -10.64
C PHE A 280 -17.02 14.04 -10.38
N SER A 281 -17.27 14.53 -9.16
CA SER A 281 -18.53 15.17 -8.77
C SER A 281 -18.84 16.43 -9.58
N GLU A 282 -17.82 17.17 -10.00
CA GLU A 282 -17.94 18.36 -10.84
C GLU A 282 -17.96 18.06 -12.35
N VAL A 283 -17.75 16.79 -12.75
CA VAL A 283 -17.76 16.39 -14.16
C VAL A 283 -19.16 16.51 -14.72
N LYS A 284 -19.30 17.42 -15.69
CA LYS A 284 -20.58 17.69 -16.34
C LYS A 284 -20.83 16.64 -17.41
N GLN A 285 -21.74 15.72 -17.13
CA GLN A 285 -22.18 14.69 -18.08
C GLN A 285 -22.61 15.32 -19.43
N SER A 286 -23.30 16.47 -19.41
CA SER A 286 -23.67 17.21 -20.62
C SER A 286 -22.46 17.66 -21.46
N ALA A 287 -21.32 17.95 -20.86
CA ALA A 287 -20.10 18.30 -21.58
C ALA A 287 -19.49 17.07 -22.27
N ILE A 288 -19.48 15.91 -21.58
CA ILE A 288 -19.06 14.64 -22.19
C ILE A 288 -19.95 14.31 -23.40
N ARG A 289 -21.28 14.43 -23.28
CA ARG A 289 -22.20 14.18 -24.41
C ARG A 289 -22.01 15.16 -25.57
N ALA A 290 -21.70 16.41 -25.26
CA ALA A 290 -21.43 17.42 -26.27
C ALA A 290 -20.11 17.14 -27.02
N PHE A 291 -19.10 16.60 -26.32
CA PHE A 291 -17.83 16.20 -26.91
C PHE A 291 -17.94 14.91 -27.72
N SER A 292 -18.63 13.90 -27.19
CA SER A 292 -18.91 12.63 -27.84
C SER A 292 -20.39 12.31 -27.76
N SER A 293 -21.08 12.46 -28.88
CA SER A 293 -22.53 12.21 -28.97
C SER A 293 -22.92 10.76 -28.72
N VAL A 294 -21.94 9.84 -28.69
CA VAL A 294 -22.15 8.42 -28.40
C VAL A 294 -22.27 8.15 -26.90
N CYS A 295 -21.77 9.04 -26.05
CA CYS A 295 -21.98 8.99 -24.60
C CYS A 295 -23.39 9.50 -24.28
N THR A 296 -24.42 8.68 -24.38
CA THR A 296 -25.80 9.12 -24.10
C THR A 296 -26.18 8.99 -22.63
N GLU A 297 -25.71 7.93 -21.99
CA GLU A 297 -25.91 7.64 -20.57
C GLU A 297 -24.87 8.33 -19.68
N PRO A 298 -25.17 8.54 -18.39
CA PRO A 298 -24.17 9.01 -17.44
C PRO A 298 -22.98 8.06 -17.38
N VAL A 299 -21.77 8.62 -17.50
CA VAL A 299 -20.52 7.87 -17.38
C VAL A 299 -20.28 7.52 -15.91
N THR A 300 -20.09 6.24 -15.63
CA THR A 300 -19.87 5.68 -14.29
C THR A 300 -18.53 4.96 -14.15
N ALA A 301 -17.74 4.86 -15.22
CA ALA A 301 -16.42 4.25 -15.21
C ALA A 301 -15.50 4.96 -16.20
N TYR A 302 -14.21 4.95 -15.92
CA TYR A 302 -13.19 5.52 -16.79
C TYR A 302 -12.05 4.52 -17.01
N GLU A 303 -11.68 4.32 -18.26
CA GLU A 303 -10.43 3.66 -18.59
C GLU A 303 -9.25 4.62 -18.40
N TRP A 304 -8.07 4.09 -18.10
CA TRP A 304 -6.90 4.88 -17.75
C TRP A 304 -5.62 4.25 -18.28
N HIS A 305 -4.80 5.06 -18.97
CA HIS A 305 -3.62 4.58 -19.67
C HIS A 305 -2.47 5.59 -19.60
N ILE A 306 -1.23 5.09 -19.68
CA ILE A 306 -0.03 5.91 -19.87
C ILE A 306 0.15 6.18 -21.36
N HIS A 307 0.22 7.45 -21.70
CA HIS A 307 0.40 7.96 -23.04
C HIS A 307 1.76 8.62 -23.21
N VAL A 308 2.37 8.46 -24.38
CA VAL A 308 3.78 8.81 -24.62
C VAL A 308 4.06 10.26 -25.01
N ARG A 309 3.05 11.14 -25.01
CA ARG A 309 3.21 12.56 -25.32
C ARG A 309 2.43 13.48 -24.38
N TRP A 310 2.87 14.73 -24.37
CA TRP A 310 2.20 15.85 -23.72
C TRP A 310 2.50 17.12 -24.49
N SER A 311 1.45 17.79 -24.97
CA SER A 311 1.59 19.07 -25.67
C SER A 311 0.69 20.17 -25.12
N ALA A 312 -0.05 19.89 -24.03
CA ALA A 312 -0.92 20.90 -23.43
C ALA A 312 -0.09 21.95 -22.67
N PRO A 313 -0.52 23.22 -22.65
CA PRO A 313 0.22 24.30 -22.00
C PRO A 313 0.12 24.27 -20.46
N THR A 314 -0.79 23.46 -19.94
CA THR A 314 -1.09 23.28 -18.52
C THR A 314 -0.62 21.93 -18.02
N ARG A 315 -0.77 21.65 -16.72
CA ARG A 315 -0.38 20.35 -16.10
C ARG A 315 -1.48 19.29 -16.19
N SER A 316 -2.72 19.72 -16.34
CA SER A 316 -3.85 18.88 -16.73
C SER A 316 -4.65 19.57 -17.83
N ALA A 317 -5.40 18.78 -18.59
CA ALA A 317 -6.19 19.26 -19.70
C ALA A 317 -7.44 18.40 -19.89
N ASP A 318 -8.31 18.83 -20.80
CA ASP A 318 -9.55 18.13 -21.12
C ASP A 318 -9.77 17.93 -22.62
N PHE A 319 -10.62 16.95 -22.93
CA PHE A 319 -11.21 16.74 -24.25
C PHE A 319 -10.19 16.81 -25.40
N GLY A 320 -10.30 17.81 -26.27
CA GLY A 320 -9.44 17.97 -27.45
C GLY A 320 -7.96 18.17 -27.11
N LEU A 321 -7.65 18.71 -25.93
CA LEU A 321 -6.28 18.85 -25.44
C LEU A 321 -5.71 17.53 -24.88
N CYS A 322 -6.55 16.50 -24.73
CA CYS A 322 -6.15 15.12 -24.45
C CYS A 322 -6.18 14.22 -25.69
N SER A 323 -6.33 14.79 -26.90
CA SER A 323 -6.43 14.03 -28.15
C SER A 323 -5.17 13.22 -28.48
N PHE A 324 -5.28 12.30 -29.45
CA PHE A 324 -4.13 11.56 -29.99
C PHE A 324 -2.97 12.47 -30.44
N ALA A 325 -3.28 13.64 -31.01
CA ALA A 325 -2.23 14.59 -31.39
C ALA A 325 -1.46 15.14 -30.18
N ALA A 326 -2.14 15.32 -29.05
CA ALA A 326 -1.59 15.93 -27.85
C ALA A 326 -0.92 14.93 -26.91
N THR A 327 -1.51 13.74 -26.75
CA THR A 327 -1.01 12.71 -25.81
C THR A 327 -0.40 11.50 -26.49
N GLY A 328 -0.60 11.33 -27.79
CA GLY A 328 -0.07 10.17 -28.52
C GLY A 328 -0.82 8.89 -28.16
N ASN A 329 -0.12 7.76 -28.33
CA ASN A 329 -0.62 6.41 -28.08
C ASN A 329 -0.09 5.84 -26.76
N HIS A 330 -0.53 4.64 -26.41
CA HIS A 330 -0.15 3.96 -25.18
C HIS A 330 1.34 3.60 -25.20
N TYR A 331 1.98 3.69 -24.04
CA TYR A 331 3.36 3.28 -23.87
C TYR A 331 3.50 1.74 -23.94
N ASP A 332 4.28 1.25 -24.90
CA ASP A 332 4.38 -0.18 -25.21
C ASP A 332 5.80 -0.57 -25.70
N PRO A 333 6.84 -0.41 -24.86
CA PRO A 333 8.21 -0.64 -25.29
C PRO A 333 8.53 -2.12 -25.57
N LEU A 334 7.65 -3.04 -25.14
CA LEU A 334 7.83 -4.49 -25.26
C LEU A 334 6.93 -5.13 -26.32
N PHE A 335 6.21 -4.33 -27.11
CA PHE A 335 5.36 -4.82 -28.21
C PHE A 335 4.33 -5.85 -27.73
N ALA A 336 3.63 -5.54 -26.64
CA ALA A 336 2.40 -6.27 -26.28
C ALA A 336 1.29 -5.99 -27.31
N CYS A 337 1.33 -4.81 -27.93
CA CYS A 337 0.61 -4.45 -29.14
C CYS A 337 -0.91 -4.43 -29.01
N GLY A 338 -1.42 -3.73 -28.00
CA GLY A 338 -2.82 -3.36 -27.94
C GLY A 338 -3.24 -2.44 -29.10
N PRO A 339 -4.56 -2.19 -29.24
CA PRO A 339 -5.10 -1.41 -30.35
C PRO A 339 -4.52 -0.01 -30.49
N ASP A 340 -4.18 0.61 -29.35
CA ASP A 340 -3.64 1.95 -29.24
C ASP A 340 -2.15 1.98 -28.86
N SER A 341 -1.41 0.89 -29.11
CA SER A 341 0.05 0.83 -28.95
C SER A 341 0.75 1.98 -29.68
N GLU A 342 1.80 2.56 -29.09
CA GLU A 342 2.71 3.48 -29.81
C GLU A 342 3.37 2.83 -31.05
N HIS A 343 3.32 1.50 -31.12
CA HIS A 343 3.81 0.70 -32.22
C HIS A 343 2.69 0.08 -33.09
N ALA A 344 1.43 0.49 -32.94
CA ALA A 344 0.27 -0.09 -33.64
C ALA A 344 0.43 -0.16 -35.18
N GLY A 345 1.21 0.76 -35.78
CA GLY A 345 1.51 0.76 -37.22
C GLY A 345 2.54 -0.27 -37.69
N SER A 346 3.31 -0.86 -36.78
CA SER A 346 4.40 -1.78 -37.07
C SER A 346 3.90 -3.14 -37.57
N PRO A 347 4.70 -3.87 -38.38
CA PRO A 347 4.34 -5.24 -38.78
C PRO A 347 4.12 -6.18 -37.60
N GLU A 348 4.90 -6.01 -36.52
CA GLU A 348 4.78 -6.82 -35.31
C GLU A 348 3.43 -6.61 -34.63
N CYS A 349 3.04 -5.35 -34.38
CA CYS A 349 1.76 -5.08 -33.73
C CYS A 349 0.55 -5.41 -34.58
N LYS A 350 0.61 -5.18 -35.90
CA LYS A 350 -0.47 -5.61 -36.81
C LYS A 350 -0.79 -7.11 -36.72
N LEU A 351 0.19 -7.94 -36.37
CA LEU A 351 -0.01 -9.38 -36.18
C LEU A 351 -0.54 -9.74 -34.79
N LYS A 352 -0.12 -9.02 -33.74
CA LYS A 352 -0.45 -9.30 -32.34
C LYS A 352 -1.79 -8.67 -31.89
N THR A 353 -2.11 -7.47 -32.36
CA THR A 353 -3.29 -6.70 -31.94
C THR A 353 -4.62 -7.46 -32.03
N PRO A 354 -4.91 -8.26 -33.08
CA PRO A 354 -6.18 -9.02 -33.14
C PRO A 354 -6.36 -10.05 -32.02
N SER A 355 -5.28 -10.44 -31.35
CA SER A 355 -5.25 -11.38 -30.23
C SER A 355 -4.89 -10.72 -28.90
N TYR A 356 -4.80 -9.39 -28.86
CA TYR A 356 -4.54 -8.66 -27.63
C TYR A 356 -5.75 -8.81 -26.71
N ASP A 357 -5.52 -9.40 -25.54
CA ASP A 357 -6.54 -9.68 -24.52
C ASP A 357 -5.95 -9.36 -23.14
N CYS A 358 -5.45 -8.14 -23.00
CA CYS A 358 -5.04 -7.64 -21.70
C CYS A 358 -6.28 -7.42 -20.83
N ASN A 359 -6.33 -8.13 -19.72
CA ASN A 359 -7.34 -8.02 -18.69
C ASN A 359 -6.70 -8.43 -17.35
N PRO A 360 -7.29 -8.09 -16.19
CA PRO A 360 -6.63 -8.31 -14.91
C PRO A 360 -6.26 -9.78 -14.63
N ALA A 361 -7.06 -10.72 -15.10
CA ALA A 361 -6.78 -12.15 -14.97
C ALA A 361 -5.59 -12.58 -15.85
N GLY A 362 -5.54 -12.09 -17.10
CA GLY A 362 -4.43 -12.32 -18.02
C GLY A 362 -3.13 -11.69 -17.53
N TYR A 363 -3.19 -10.45 -17.04
CA TYR A 363 -2.07 -9.72 -16.46
C TYR A 363 -1.48 -10.46 -15.25
N ALA A 364 -2.33 -10.94 -14.33
CA ALA A 364 -1.90 -11.71 -13.15
C ALA A 364 -1.17 -13.02 -13.51
N VAL A 365 -1.46 -13.60 -14.68
CA VAL A 365 -0.78 -14.82 -15.18
C VAL A 365 0.50 -14.47 -15.95
N ASN A 366 0.45 -13.42 -16.76
CA ASN A 366 1.57 -12.98 -17.59
C ASN A 366 1.57 -11.45 -17.72
N PRO A 367 2.41 -10.74 -16.95
CA PRO A 367 2.47 -9.28 -17.02
C PRO A 367 2.88 -8.72 -18.39
N LEU A 368 3.57 -9.51 -19.22
CA LEU A 368 3.98 -9.14 -20.59
C LEU A 368 2.85 -9.26 -21.62
N SER A 369 1.68 -9.78 -21.23
CA SER A 369 0.50 -9.84 -22.12
C SER A 369 -0.16 -8.48 -22.32
N CYS A 370 0.17 -7.52 -21.45
CA CYS A 370 -0.35 -6.17 -21.44
C CYS A 370 0.72 -5.18 -21.88
N GLU A 371 0.30 -4.11 -22.55
CA GLU A 371 1.18 -2.95 -22.74
C GLU A 371 1.57 -2.40 -21.37
N LYS A 372 2.81 -1.93 -21.21
CA LYS A 372 3.23 -1.32 -19.94
C LYS A 372 2.32 -0.15 -19.55
N GLY A 373 1.80 0.59 -20.53
CA GLY A 373 0.89 1.71 -20.34
C GLY A 373 -0.59 1.36 -20.20
N ASP A 374 -1.02 0.11 -20.38
CA ASP A 374 -2.43 -0.28 -20.34
C ASP A 374 -2.90 -0.58 -18.91
N LEU A 375 -3.10 0.46 -18.10
CA LEU A 375 -3.43 0.31 -16.68
C LEU A 375 -4.85 -0.25 -16.48
N SER A 376 -5.81 0.15 -17.32
CA SER A 376 -7.17 -0.41 -17.31
C SER A 376 -7.18 -1.89 -17.64
N GLY A 377 -6.43 -2.34 -18.64
CA GLY A 377 -6.28 -3.76 -18.93
C GLY A 377 -5.63 -4.52 -17.78
N LYS A 378 -4.65 -3.93 -17.07
CA LYS A 378 -3.99 -4.58 -15.92
C LYS A 378 -4.86 -4.65 -14.66
N PHE A 379 -5.60 -3.59 -14.36
CA PHE A 379 -6.21 -3.36 -13.04
C PHE A 379 -7.73 -3.17 -13.05
N GLY A 380 -8.32 -3.08 -14.24
CA GLY A 380 -9.71 -2.71 -14.43
C GLY A 380 -9.91 -1.20 -14.48
N ASP A 381 -11.14 -0.83 -14.84
CA ASP A 381 -11.55 0.57 -14.97
C ASP A 381 -11.70 1.25 -13.60
N LEU A 382 -11.56 2.57 -13.61
CA LEU A 382 -11.88 3.43 -12.48
C LEU A 382 -13.41 3.58 -12.37
N VAL A 383 -14.05 2.67 -11.63
CA VAL A 383 -15.50 2.67 -11.40
C VAL A 383 -15.86 3.65 -10.28
N LEU A 384 -16.77 4.58 -10.58
CA LEU A 384 -17.21 5.61 -9.64
C LEU A 384 -18.08 5.03 -8.51
N ASP A 385 -17.86 5.49 -7.29
CA ASP A 385 -18.76 5.25 -6.16
C ASP A 385 -20.03 6.13 -6.22
N SER A 386 -20.89 6.03 -5.19
CA SER A 386 -22.12 6.82 -5.10
C SER A 386 -21.89 8.34 -5.02
N ASP A 387 -20.72 8.76 -4.55
CA ASP A 387 -20.30 10.16 -4.44
C ASP A 387 -19.53 10.63 -5.68
N LYS A 388 -19.45 9.77 -6.72
CA LYS A 388 -18.71 9.99 -7.97
C LYS A 388 -17.21 10.10 -7.76
N LYS A 389 -16.66 9.38 -6.80
CA LYS A 389 -15.23 9.35 -6.50
C LYS A 389 -14.65 7.99 -6.83
N VAL A 390 -13.33 7.97 -7.00
CA VAL A 390 -12.54 6.76 -7.11
C VAL A 390 -11.35 6.88 -6.18
N THR A 391 -11.26 5.95 -5.24
CA THR A 391 -10.05 5.70 -4.46
C THR A 391 -9.61 4.26 -4.70
N GLY A 392 -8.31 4.07 -4.84
CA GLY A 392 -7.75 2.74 -5.00
C GLY A 392 -6.24 2.79 -5.04
N MET A 393 -5.63 1.64 -4.84
CA MET A 393 -4.23 1.48 -5.19
C MET A 393 -3.93 0.07 -5.66
N TRP A 394 -2.86 0.02 -6.43
CA TRP A 394 -2.40 -1.15 -7.14
C TRP A 394 -0.90 -1.26 -6.99
N VAL A 395 -0.40 -2.47 -7.12
CA VAL A 395 1.02 -2.76 -7.29
C VAL A 395 1.17 -3.25 -8.72
N ASP A 396 1.98 -2.54 -9.50
CA ASP A 396 2.30 -2.91 -10.88
C ASP A 396 3.75 -3.35 -10.95
N GLU A 397 3.96 -4.67 -11.01
CA GLU A 397 5.28 -5.30 -11.16
C GLU A 397 5.88 -5.11 -12.56
N HIS A 398 5.04 -4.64 -13.49
CA HIS A 398 5.38 -4.36 -14.88
C HIS A 398 5.06 -2.92 -15.27
N TYR A 399 5.22 -2.00 -14.32
CA TYR A 399 5.14 -0.58 -14.58
C TYR A 399 6.41 -0.11 -15.30
N PRO A 400 6.37 0.99 -16.07
CA PRO A 400 7.60 1.61 -16.56
C PRO A 400 8.59 1.92 -15.44
N LEU A 401 9.88 1.69 -15.66
CA LEU A 401 10.94 2.07 -14.72
C LEU A 401 10.95 3.60 -14.50
N PRO A 402 11.44 4.08 -13.36
CA PRO A 402 11.63 5.51 -13.14
C PRO A 402 12.54 6.18 -14.17
N SER A 403 13.50 5.43 -14.72
CA SER A 403 14.41 5.87 -15.78
C SER A 403 13.77 5.87 -17.17
N GLU A 404 12.67 5.12 -17.37
CA GLU A 404 11.88 5.15 -18.60
C GLU A 404 10.93 6.37 -18.62
N ASN A 405 10.54 6.87 -17.45
CA ASN A 405 9.60 7.98 -17.33
C ASN A 405 10.14 9.26 -18.00
N SER A 406 9.33 9.84 -18.89
CA SER A 406 9.64 11.06 -19.63
C SER A 406 8.74 12.22 -19.15
N PRO A 407 9.24 13.47 -19.12
CA PRO A 407 8.40 14.65 -18.88
C PRO A 407 7.31 14.84 -19.95
N GLU A 408 7.39 14.10 -21.05
CA GLU A 408 6.37 14.08 -22.09
C GLU A 408 5.28 13.03 -21.81
N TRP A 409 5.35 12.20 -20.78
CA TRP A 409 4.31 11.21 -20.52
C TRP A 409 3.11 11.79 -19.77
N SER A 410 1.94 11.27 -20.11
CA SER A 410 0.68 11.64 -19.47
C SER A 410 -0.12 10.41 -19.08
N ILE A 411 -0.98 10.54 -18.07
CA ILE A 411 -2.07 9.60 -17.87
C ILE A 411 -3.33 10.24 -18.45
N VAL A 412 -4.06 9.46 -19.25
CA VAL A 412 -5.31 9.89 -19.91
C VAL A 412 -6.46 9.07 -19.36
N LEU A 413 -7.55 9.76 -19.04
CA LEU A 413 -8.82 9.17 -18.62
C LEU A 413 -9.79 9.16 -19.80
N HIS A 414 -10.33 7.99 -20.09
CA HIS A 414 -11.29 7.74 -21.15
C HIS A 414 -12.65 7.46 -20.54
N ALA A 415 -13.69 8.17 -20.96
CA ALA A 415 -15.04 7.86 -20.49
C ALA A 415 -15.53 6.55 -21.11
N VAL A 416 -16.02 5.61 -20.30
CA VAL A 416 -16.58 4.35 -20.81
C VAL A 416 -18.01 4.58 -21.31
N CYS A 417 -18.18 4.66 -22.63
CA CYS A 417 -19.46 4.90 -23.30
C CYS A 417 -19.80 3.74 -24.25
N GLY A 418 -20.09 2.58 -23.67
CA GLY A 418 -20.17 1.33 -24.42
C GLY A 418 -18.79 0.93 -24.93
N THR A 419 -18.63 0.69 -26.22
CA THR A 419 -17.32 0.42 -26.85
C THR A 419 -16.58 1.68 -27.27
N ASN A 420 -17.11 2.87 -27.00
CA ASN A 420 -16.47 4.14 -27.33
C ASN A 420 -15.81 4.72 -26.09
N LEU A 421 -14.55 5.12 -26.24
CA LEU A 421 -13.66 5.49 -25.14
C LEU A 421 -13.07 6.89 -25.38
N PRO A 422 -13.90 7.95 -25.46
CA PRO A 422 -13.39 9.31 -25.69
C PRO A 422 -12.48 9.74 -24.54
N ARG A 423 -11.33 10.31 -24.90
CA ARG A 423 -10.38 10.94 -23.98
C ARG A 423 -11.01 12.22 -23.42
N ILE A 424 -11.34 12.23 -22.13
CA ILE A 424 -12.04 13.36 -21.51
C ILE A 424 -11.16 14.23 -20.64
N SER A 425 -10.11 13.65 -20.05
CA SER A 425 -9.25 14.32 -19.08
C SER A 425 -7.85 13.69 -19.10
N CYS A 426 -6.81 14.47 -18.84
CA CYS A 426 -5.43 13.98 -18.86
C CYS A 426 -4.51 14.88 -18.02
N ALA A 427 -3.41 14.32 -17.54
CA ALA A 427 -2.42 15.03 -16.75
C ALA A 427 -0.99 14.56 -17.06
N VAL A 428 -0.02 15.47 -16.97
CA VAL A 428 1.42 15.17 -17.11
C VAL A 428 2.02 14.76 -15.76
N GLY A 429 2.97 13.83 -15.80
CA GLY A 429 3.64 13.34 -14.59
C GLY A 429 4.70 14.30 -14.07
N GLU A 430 4.66 14.59 -12.78
CA GLU A 430 5.70 15.38 -12.10
C GLU A 430 6.48 14.53 -11.11
N ARG A 431 7.80 14.48 -11.27
CA ARG A 431 8.67 13.88 -10.27
C ARG A 431 8.70 14.77 -9.02
N LYS A 432 8.42 14.18 -7.86
CA LYS A 432 8.47 14.81 -6.54
C LYS A 432 9.69 14.39 -5.76
#